data_AF-A0A8J5K4W3-F1
#
_entry.id   AF-A0A8J5K4W3-F1
#
_cell.length_a   1.000
_cell.length_b   1.000
_cell.length_c   1.000
_cell.angle_alpha   90.00
_cell.angle_beta   90.00
_cell.angle_gamma   90.00
#
_symmetry.space_group_name_H-M   'P 1'
#
loop_
_entity.id
_entity.type
_entity.pdbx_description
1 polymer ?
#
loop_
_entity_poly.entity_id
_entity_poly.type
_entity_poly.pdbx_seq_one_letter_code
_entity_poly.pdbx_strand_id
1 'polypeptide(L)'
;MRGRILSRLFQGRQTSVVSNGGQLRHYHPNGDPPRILITGSLGQLGTGLARLLRSKYGTENVIMSDIVKPSKDIVQSGPYVFADILDFKCLQEIVVTYRIDWFVHFSALLSAIGEQNVPLAIRVNIEGLHNVMELSKQYNLRVFVPSTIGAFDYAVQIFHDAIEGRHMECYLKPTTRLPMMYIEDCLRSLWEVLVAPEDQLKRRTYNVTAMSFSPEEIVAEVKKHFPDFSITYKPDSRQNIADTWPEVFDDSEARRDWGWRHHYNLEAMCQVMFDNLRRQHQLEAAAVTR
;
A
#
# COMPACT_ATOMS: atom_id res chain seq x y z
N MET A 1 -20.27 -1.42 0.67
CA MET A 1 -19.98 -1.31 2.12
C MET A 1 -18.65 -1.92 2.57
N ARG A 2 -17.98 -2.79 1.79
CA ARG A 2 -16.72 -3.45 2.21
C ARG A 2 -15.44 -2.58 2.15
N GLY A 3 -15.42 -1.51 1.33
CA GLY A 3 -14.25 -0.64 1.19
C GLY A 3 -13.98 0.34 2.36
N ARG A 4 -14.92 0.51 3.30
CA ARG A 4 -14.75 1.44 4.44
C ARG A 4 -14.07 0.83 5.68
N ILE A 5 -13.96 -0.50 5.76
CA ILE A 5 -13.38 -1.19 6.91
C ILE A 5 -11.84 -1.09 6.86
N LEU A 6 -11.25 -1.21 5.66
CA LEU A 6 -9.81 -1.12 5.45
C LEU A 6 -9.24 0.29 5.66
N SER A 7 -10.01 1.36 5.38
CA SER A 7 -9.50 2.73 5.49
C SER A 7 -9.33 3.22 6.94
N ARG A 8 -9.94 2.55 7.93
CA ARG A 8 -9.87 2.93 9.36
C ARG A 8 -8.64 2.36 10.08
N LEU A 9 -8.10 1.24 9.62
CA LEU A 9 -6.86 0.64 10.16
C LEU A 9 -5.63 1.54 10.00
N PHE A 10 -5.65 2.45 9.03
CA PHE A 10 -4.50 3.32 8.74
C PHE A 10 -4.48 4.63 9.55
N GLN A 11 -5.43 4.89 10.45
CA GLN A 11 -5.52 6.18 11.15
C GLN A 11 -4.82 6.26 12.52
N GLY A 12 -4.16 5.21 13.02
CA GLY A 12 -3.63 5.20 14.39
C GLY A 12 -2.12 5.01 14.54
N ARG A 13 -1.34 6.10 14.52
CA ARG A 13 -0.22 6.43 15.44
C ARG A 13 0.70 7.55 14.90
N GLN A 14 1.01 8.51 15.76
CA GLN A 14 2.30 9.21 15.77
C GLN A 14 3.33 8.22 16.31
N THR A 15 4.29 7.80 15.49
CA THR A 15 5.46 7.05 15.95
C THR A 15 6.63 8.03 16.12
N SER A 16 7.14 8.14 17.34
CA SER A 16 8.41 8.78 17.63
C SER A 16 9.52 7.95 16.97
N VAL A 17 10.07 8.46 15.87
CA VAL A 17 11.17 7.82 15.15
C VAL A 17 12.48 8.17 15.85
N VAL A 18 13.17 7.14 16.35
CA VAL A 18 14.55 7.25 16.83
C VAL A 18 15.44 7.56 15.61
N SER A 19 16.02 8.76 15.61
CA SER A 19 16.89 9.25 14.54
C SER A 19 18.28 8.62 14.64
N ASN A 20 18.54 7.56 13.88
CA ASN A 20 19.91 7.14 13.58
C ASN A 20 20.38 7.82 12.28
N GLY A 21 21.03 8.97 12.44
CA GLY A 21 22.28 9.36 11.78
C GLY A 21 22.51 9.22 10.27
N GLY A 22 21.51 8.96 9.43
CA GLY A 22 21.67 8.96 7.97
C GLY A 22 21.39 10.34 7.39
N GLN A 23 22.42 11.04 6.92
CA GLN A 23 22.26 12.27 6.13
C GLN A 23 21.30 12.01 4.96
N LEU A 24 20.11 12.63 5.01
CA LEU A 24 19.20 12.73 3.87
C LEU A 24 19.94 13.52 2.78
N ARG A 25 20.49 12.84 1.78
CA ARG A 25 21.13 13.50 0.63
C ARG A 25 20.06 14.25 -0.16
N HIS A 26 20.29 15.53 -0.33
CA HIS A 26 19.41 16.45 -1.03
C HIS A 26 19.23 16.03 -2.50
N TYR A 27 17.99 15.80 -2.93
CA TYR A 27 17.66 15.39 -4.30
C TYR A 27 17.43 16.58 -5.24
N HIS A 28 17.12 17.75 -4.69
CA HIS A 28 17.08 18.99 -5.44
C HIS A 28 18.50 19.60 -5.47
N PRO A 29 18.96 20.18 -6.61
CA PRO A 29 20.29 20.83 -6.70
C PRO A 29 20.57 21.87 -5.61
N ASN A 30 19.51 22.38 -4.96
CA ASN A 30 19.55 23.46 -3.98
C ASN A 30 19.40 23.00 -2.52
N GLY A 31 19.19 21.70 -2.24
CA GLY A 31 18.95 21.25 -0.87
C GLY A 31 17.49 20.95 -0.52
N ASP A 32 16.53 21.35 -1.36
CA ASP A 32 15.11 21.29 -1.02
C ASP A 32 14.55 19.86 -1.01
N PRO A 33 13.53 19.57 -0.18
CA PRO A 33 12.80 18.30 -0.24
C PRO A 33 12.04 18.17 -1.56
N PRO A 34 11.85 16.94 -2.07
CA PRO A 34 11.14 16.72 -3.33
C PRO A 34 9.65 17.07 -3.21
N ARG A 35 9.08 17.59 -4.29
CA ARG A 35 7.63 17.77 -4.48
C ARG A 35 7.03 16.48 -5.05
N ILE A 36 6.11 15.88 -4.32
CA ILE A 36 5.63 14.53 -4.59
C ILE A 36 4.15 14.56 -4.96
N LEU A 37 3.79 14.01 -6.11
CA LEU A 37 2.41 13.73 -6.51
C LEU A 37 2.10 12.25 -6.31
N ILE A 38 0.97 11.95 -5.66
CA ILE A 38 0.46 10.59 -5.50
C ILE A 38 -0.92 10.50 -6.18
N THR A 39 -1.06 9.76 -7.28
CA THR A 39 -2.38 9.48 -7.88
C THR A 39 -2.95 8.16 -7.39
N GLY A 40 -4.28 8.03 -7.31
CA GLY A 40 -4.91 6.86 -6.67
C GLY A 40 -4.67 6.87 -5.15
N SER A 41 -4.49 8.07 -4.60
CA SER A 41 -4.02 8.29 -3.25
C SER A 41 -5.01 7.89 -2.17
N LEU A 42 -6.30 7.72 -2.50
CA LEU A 42 -7.32 7.27 -1.55
C LEU A 42 -7.42 5.73 -1.50
N GLY A 43 -6.60 5.01 -2.27
CA GLY A 43 -6.43 3.56 -2.17
C GLY A 43 -5.76 3.12 -0.87
N GLN A 44 -5.59 1.80 -0.72
CA GLN A 44 -5.04 1.19 0.50
C GLN A 44 -3.64 1.71 0.87
N LEU A 45 -2.76 1.88 -0.12
CA LEU A 45 -1.37 2.32 0.10
C LEU A 45 -1.22 3.83 0.13
N GLY A 46 -2.05 4.56 -0.63
CA GLY A 46 -1.89 5.98 -0.89
C GLY A 46 -1.93 6.85 0.36
N THR A 47 -2.91 6.63 1.24
CA THR A 47 -3.05 7.39 2.49
C THR A 47 -1.90 7.13 3.46
N GLY A 48 -1.48 5.86 3.59
CA GLY A 48 -0.36 5.45 4.43
C GLY A 48 0.97 6.04 3.94
N LEU A 49 1.21 5.98 2.62
CA LEU A 49 2.40 6.55 2.01
C LEU A 49 2.41 8.07 2.12
N ALA A 50 1.28 8.74 1.86
CA ALA A 50 1.17 10.19 2.01
C ALA A 50 1.53 10.62 3.43
N ARG A 51 1.00 9.94 4.46
CA ARG A 51 1.35 10.20 5.86
C ARG A 51 2.85 10.03 6.11
N LEU A 52 3.45 8.93 5.63
CA LEU A 52 4.87 8.66 5.77
C LEU A 52 5.72 9.77 5.12
N LEU A 53 5.42 10.13 3.88
CA LEU A 53 6.17 11.13 3.12
C LEU A 53 5.97 12.54 3.70
N ARG A 54 4.76 12.91 4.14
CA ARG A 54 4.50 14.20 4.80
C ARG A 54 5.27 14.35 6.10
N SER A 55 5.41 13.26 6.88
CA SER A 55 6.21 13.29 8.10
C SER A 55 7.71 13.51 7.84
N LYS A 56 8.20 13.10 6.65
CA LYS A 56 9.62 13.18 6.28
C LYS A 56 9.97 14.46 5.52
N TYR A 57 9.08 14.88 4.62
CA TYR A 57 9.34 15.95 3.65
C TYR A 57 8.45 17.18 3.87
N GLY A 58 7.50 17.13 4.79
CA GLY A 58 6.57 18.22 5.08
C GLY A 58 5.23 18.06 4.37
N THR A 59 4.16 18.52 5.04
CA THR A 59 2.77 18.39 4.57
C THR A 59 2.55 18.96 3.17
N GLU A 60 3.06 20.18 2.93
CA GLU A 60 2.87 20.92 1.68
C GLU A 60 3.62 20.33 0.48
N ASN A 61 4.59 19.44 0.73
CA ASN A 61 5.40 18.82 -0.32
C ASN A 61 4.79 17.52 -0.88
N VAL A 62 3.68 17.04 -0.30
CA VAL A 62 3.00 15.83 -0.77
C VAL A 62 1.57 16.16 -1.18
N ILE A 63 1.35 16.12 -2.49
CA ILE A 63 0.08 16.38 -3.15
C ILE A 63 -0.61 15.04 -3.39
N MET A 64 -1.77 14.85 -2.74
CA MET A 64 -2.61 13.69 -2.97
C MET A 64 -3.59 13.95 -4.12
N SER A 65 -3.83 12.95 -4.95
CA SER A 65 -4.78 13.04 -6.05
C SER A 65 -5.57 11.75 -6.25
N ASP A 66 -6.85 11.88 -6.61
CA ASP A 66 -7.76 10.78 -6.91
C ASP A 66 -9.00 11.29 -7.70
N ILE A 67 -9.72 10.36 -8.33
CA ILE A 67 -11.02 10.61 -8.99
C ILE A 67 -12.19 10.55 -8.00
N VAL A 68 -11.90 10.38 -6.72
CA VAL A 68 -12.88 10.31 -5.64
C VAL A 68 -12.80 11.58 -4.79
N LYS A 69 -13.94 12.09 -4.33
CA LYS A 69 -13.94 13.25 -3.40
C LYS A 69 -13.35 12.85 -2.05
N PRO A 70 -12.37 13.59 -1.50
CA PRO A 70 -11.74 13.27 -0.23
C PRO A 70 -12.69 13.48 0.95
N SER A 71 -12.45 12.76 2.06
CA SER A 71 -13.09 13.08 3.34
C SER A 71 -12.52 14.38 3.91
N LYS A 72 -13.20 14.95 4.92
CA LYS A 72 -12.73 16.16 5.61
C LYS A 72 -11.34 15.96 6.22
N ASP A 73 -11.08 14.78 6.80
CA ASP A 73 -9.79 14.46 7.43
C ASP A 73 -8.64 14.50 6.42
N ILE A 74 -8.88 14.01 5.19
CA ILE A 74 -7.86 14.03 4.14
C ILE A 74 -7.54 15.48 3.72
N VAL A 75 -8.57 16.30 3.52
CA VAL A 75 -8.39 17.72 3.18
C VAL A 75 -7.65 18.48 4.29
N GLN A 76 -7.94 18.18 5.55
CA GLN A 76 -7.25 18.77 6.70
C GLN A 76 -5.81 18.28 6.85
N SER A 77 -5.50 17.08 6.33
CA SER A 77 -4.17 16.48 6.44
C SER A 77 -3.13 17.03 5.47
N GLY A 78 -3.54 17.85 4.47
CA GLY A 78 -2.64 18.50 3.51
C GLY A 78 -3.22 18.62 2.10
N PRO A 79 -2.41 19.07 1.12
CA PRO A 79 -2.87 19.35 -0.24
C PRO A 79 -3.51 18.15 -0.93
N TYR A 80 -4.63 18.41 -1.61
CA TYR A 80 -5.37 17.43 -2.39
C TYR A 80 -5.88 18.03 -3.69
N VAL A 81 -5.77 17.31 -4.80
CA VAL A 81 -6.28 17.70 -6.12
C VAL A 81 -7.09 16.56 -6.75
N PHE A 82 -8.32 16.85 -7.15
CA PHE A 82 -9.09 15.90 -7.96
C PHE A 82 -8.48 15.81 -9.36
N ALA A 83 -8.11 14.61 -9.81
CA ALA A 83 -7.62 14.42 -11.16
C ALA A 83 -7.96 13.02 -11.68
N ASP A 84 -8.33 12.95 -12.96
CA ASP A 84 -8.40 11.72 -13.73
C ASP A 84 -7.09 11.56 -14.50
N ILE A 85 -6.45 10.40 -14.37
CA ILE A 85 -5.19 10.10 -15.06
C ILE A 85 -5.35 10.02 -16.59
N LEU A 86 -6.59 9.90 -17.08
CA LEU A 86 -6.91 9.93 -18.50
C LEU A 86 -6.96 11.36 -19.06
N ASP A 87 -7.05 12.38 -18.21
CA ASP A 87 -6.95 13.78 -18.60
C ASP A 87 -5.49 14.23 -18.55
N PHE A 88 -4.79 14.04 -19.66
CA PHE A 88 -3.38 14.41 -19.81
C PHE A 88 -3.14 15.89 -19.52
N LYS A 89 -4.05 16.79 -19.95
CA LYS A 89 -3.88 18.24 -19.77
C LYS A 89 -4.00 18.62 -18.30
N CYS A 90 -5.00 18.07 -17.61
CA CYS A 90 -5.16 18.28 -16.18
C CYS A 90 -3.94 17.78 -15.40
N LEU A 91 -3.44 16.58 -15.72
CA LEU A 91 -2.22 16.06 -15.10
C LEU A 91 -0.99 16.96 -15.38
N GLN A 92 -0.85 17.44 -16.60
CA GLN A 92 0.23 18.35 -16.98
C GLN A 92 0.18 19.66 -16.19
N GLU A 93 -1.01 20.26 -16.06
CA GLU A 93 -1.22 21.46 -15.24
C GLU A 93 -0.80 21.22 -13.79
N ILE A 94 -1.18 20.09 -13.19
CA ILE A 94 -0.78 19.73 -11.82
C ILE A 94 0.74 19.62 -11.71
N VAL A 95 1.40 18.90 -12.62
CA VAL A 95 2.86 18.73 -12.62
C VAL A 95 3.58 20.08 -12.65
N VAL A 96 3.15 20.99 -13.52
CA VAL A 96 3.75 22.32 -13.68
C VAL A 96 3.45 23.23 -12.49
N THR A 97 2.18 23.32 -12.08
CA THR A 97 1.75 24.23 -11.00
C THR A 97 2.40 23.87 -9.67
N TYR A 98 2.48 22.59 -9.33
CA TYR A 98 3.04 22.14 -8.05
C TYR A 98 4.55 21.84 -8.12
N ARG A 99 5.16 21.99 -9.30
CA ARG A 99 6.57 21.72 -9.60
C ARG A 99 6.98 20.32 -9.13
N ILE A 100 6.25 19.32 -9.59
CA ILE A 100 6.43 17.94 -9.13
C ILE A 100 7.81 17.43 -9.54
N ASP A 101 8.50 16.76 -8.61
CA ASP A 101 9.76 16.04 -8.84
C ASP A 101 9.53 14.53 -8.90
N TRP A 102 8.67 14.02 -8.00
CA TRP A 102 8.40 12.59 -7.85
C TRP A 102 6.93 12.30 -8.15
N PHE A 103 6.68 11.31 -9.00
CA PHE A 103 5.35 10.87 -9.38
C PHE A 103 5.13 9.43 -8.90
N VAL A 104 4.34 9.26 -7.85
CA VAL A 104 3.90 7.94 -7.36
C VAL A 104 2.50 7.64 -7.93
N HIS A 105 2.40 6.61 -8.76
CA HIS A 105 1.19 6.30 -9.49
C HIS A 105 0.51 5.03 -8.97
N PHE A 106 -0.55 5.17 -8.18
CA PHE A 106 -1.36 4.05 -7.66
C PHE A 106 -2.70 3.86 -8.36
N SER A 107 -3.03 4.73 -9.31
CA SER A 107 -4.31 4.65 -10.03
C SER A 107 -4.33 3.41 -10.93
N ALA A 108 -5.06 2.39 -10.53
CA ALA A 108 -5.23 1.15 -11.29
C ALA A 108 -6.56 0.46 -10.97
N LEU A 109 -7.07 -0.31 -11.92
CA LEU A 109 -8.09 -1.31 -11.69
C LEU A 109 -7.46 -2.67 -11.41
N LEU A 110 -7.79 -3.23 -10.24
CA LEU A 110 -7.31 -4.54 -9.79
C LEU A 110 -8.04 -5.70 -10.49
N SER A 111 -7.42 -6.88 -10.50
CA SER A 111 -7.84 -8.05 -11.30
C SER A 111 -9.33 -8.36 -11.23
N ALA A 112 -9.92 -8.46 -10.04
CA ALA A 112 -11.33 -8.82 -9.88
C ALA A 112 -12.30 -7.83 -10.56
N ILE A 113 -11.98 -6.54 -10.56
CA ILE A 113 -12.78 -5.51 -11.23
C ILE A 113 -12.39 -5.40 -12.71
N GLY A 114 -11.10 -5.57 -13.02
CA GLY A 114 -10.59 -5.52 -14.38
C GLY A 114 -11.14 -6.64 -15.27
N GLU A 115 -11.29 -7.85 -14.74
CA GLU A 115 -11.92 -8.98 -15.44
C GLU A 115 -13.41 -8.73 -15.73
N GLN A 116 -14.11 -8.01 -14.86
CA GLN A 116 -15.51 -7.64 -15.05
C GLN A 116 -15.68 -6.49 -16.06
N ASN A 117 -14.64 -5.67 -16.26
CA ASN A 117 -14.69 -4.53 -17.17
C ASN A 117 -13.33 -4.31 -17.85
N VAL A 118 -13.00 -5.21 -18.79
CA VAL A 118 -11.74 -5.18 -19.55
C VAL A 118 -11.53 -3.86 -20.30
N PRO A 119 -12.54 -3.26 -20.97
CA PRO A 119 -12.34 -1.97 -21.65
C PRO A 119 -11.89 -0.87 -20.69
N LEU A 120 -12.50 -0.78 -19.50
CA LEU A 120 -12.09 0.20 -18.51
C LEU A 120 -10.70 -0.10 -17.94
N ALA A 121 -10.37 -1.38 -17.73
CA ALA A 121 -9.04 -1.80 -17.28
C ALA A 121 -7.94 -1.40 -18.27
N ILE A 122 -8.18 -1.56 -19.58
CA ILE A 122 -7.23 -1.11 -20.62
C ILE A 122 -7.07 0.40 -20.56
N ARG A 123 -8.17 1.15 -20.52
CA ARG A 123 -8.09 2.63 -20.44
C ARG A 123 -7.29 3.08 -19.22
N VAL A 124 -7.68 2.63 -18.03
CA VAL A 124 -7.04 3.08 -16.78
C VAL A 124 -5.59 2.58 -16.68
N ASN A 125 -5.36 1.27 -16.85
CA ASN A 125 -4.05 0.67 -16.54
C ASN A 125 -3.03 0.83 -17.68
N ILE A 126 -3.48 1.01 -18.92
CA ILE A 126 -2.58 1.17 -20.08
C ILE A 126 -2.54 2.62 -20.55
N GLU A 127 -3.68 3.23 -20.92
CA GLU A 127 -3.68 4.61 -21.40
C GLU A 127 -3.33 5.59 -20.27
N GLY A 128 -3.87 5.38 -19.08
CA GLY A 128 -3.55 6.19 -17.90
C GLY A 128 -2.08 6.08 -17.48
N LEU A 129 -1.51 4.86 -17.48
CA LEU A 129 -0.08 4.67 -17.25
C LEU A 129 0.77 5.34 -18.33
N HIS A 130 0.37 5.23 -19.59
CA HIS A 130 1.06 5.89 -20.71
C HIS A 130 1.13 7.41 -20.50
N ASN A 131 0.02 8.05 -20.09
CA ASN A 131 0.01 9.48 -19.78
C ASN A 131 1.02 9.84 -18.68
N VAL A 132 1.06 9.05 -17.60
CA VAL A 132 2.02 9.26 -16.51
C VAL A 132 3.46 9.11 -16.97
N MET A 133 3.76 8.10 -17.78
CA MET A 133 5.10 7.86 -18.31
C MET A 133 5.55 8.97 -19.26
N GLU A 134 4.66 9.43 -20.14
CA GLU A 134 4.96 10.52 -21.07
C GLU A 134 5.20 11.84 -20.33
N LEU A 135 4.38 12.19 -19.32
CA LEU A 135 4.64 13.35 -18.46
C LEU A 135 5.96 13.21 -17.70
N SER A 136 6.23 12.03 -17.15
CA SER A 136 7.47 11.78 -16.41
C SER A 136 8.70 11.99 -17.29
N LYS A 137 8.64 11.58 -18.56
CA LYS A 137 9.68 11.85 -19.54
C LYS A 137 9.79 13.33 -19.90
N GLN A 138 8.66 14.01 -20.16
CA GLN A 138 8.66 15.43 -20.57
C GLN A 138 9.22 16.36 -19.49
N TYR A 139 8.94 16.06 -18.23
CA TYR A 139 9.31 16.89 -17.08
C TYR A 139 10.46 16.33 -16.25
N ASN A 140 11.09 15.24 -16.70
CA ASN A 140 12.20 14.58 -16.01
C ASN A 140 11.86 14.19 -14.55
N LEU A 141 10.70 13.55 -14.37
CA LEU A 141 10.20 13.15 -13.05
C LEU A 141 10.75 11.78 -12.65
N ARG A 142 11.03 11.61 -11.35
CA ARG A 142 11.23 10.28 -10.77
C ARG A 142 9.87 9.61 -10.62
N VAL A 143 9.62 8.57 -11.40
CA VAL A 143 8.33 7.85 -11.39
C VAL A 143 8.43 6.54 -10.60
N PHE A 144 7.42 6.27 -9.78
CA PHE A 144 7.19 4.97 -9.17
C PHE A 144 5.80 4.47 -9.55
N VAL A 145 5.75 3.23 -10.04
CA VAL A 145 4.50 2.52 -10.36
C VAL A 145 4.60 1.16 -9.66
N PRO A 146 3.67 0.81 -8.75
CA PRO A 146 3.66 -0.53 -8.20
C PRO A 146 3.21 -1.50 -9.29
N SER A 147 3.97 -2.57 -9.45
CA SER A 147 3.42 -3.81 -9.99
C SER A 147 2.76 -4.58 -8.84
N THR A 148 1.81 -5.47 -9.13
CA THR A 148 1.05 -6.17 -8.10
C THR A 148 1.00 -7.66 -8.39
N ILE A 149 1.34 -8.45 -7.39
CA ILE A 149 0.51 -9.60 -7.04
C ILE A 149 -0.69 -9.00 -6.30
N GLY A 150 -1.92 -9.25 -6.75
CA GLY A 150 -3.12 -8.61 -6.19
C GLY A 150 -3.25 -8.77 -4.66
N ALA A 151 -4.01 -7.86 -4.05
CA ALA A 151 -4.23 -7.85 -2.60
C ALA A 151 -5.29 -8.88 -2.19
N PHE A 152 -4.98 -9.68 -1.16
CA PHE A 152 -5.92 -10.65 -0.60
C PHE A 152 -6.42 -10.22 0.77
N ASP A 153 -7.70 -9.91 0.85
CA ASP A 153 -8.35 -9.39 2.07
C ASP A 153 -8.59 -10.46 3.15
N TYR A 154 -8.50 -11.76 2.84
CA TYR A 154 -8.70 -12.82 3.84
C TYR A 154 -7.72 -12.69 5.02
N ALA A 155 -6.48 -12.28 4.74
CA ALA A 155 -5.43 -12.14 5.74
C ALA A 155 -5.70 -10.98 6.72
N VAL A 156 -6.52 -10.01 6.35
CA VAL A 156 -6.97 -8.95 7.27
C VAL A 156 -8.27 -9.37 7.98
N GLN A 157 -9.19 -9.96 7.23
CA GLN A 157 -10.50 -10.39 7.73
C GLN A 157 -10.39 -11.36 8.91
N ILE A 158 -9.42 -12.28 8.87
CA ILE A 158 -9.18 -13.26 9.93
C ILE A 158 -8.98 -12.61 11.32
N PHE A 159 -8.29 -11.47 11.38
CA PHE A 159 -8.03 -10.77 12.64
C PHE A 159 -9.28 -10.13 13.21
N HIS A 160 -10.15 -9.57 12.35
CA HIS A 160 -11.43 -9.01 12.76
C HIS A 160 -12.35 -10.10 13.30
N ASP A 161 -12.53 -11.19 12.55
CA ASP A 161 -13.41 -12.27 12.96
C ASP A 161 -12.92 -12.96 14.24
N ALA A 162 -11.60 -13.13 14.42
CA ALA A 162 -11.04 -13.66 15.66
C ALA A 162 -11.32 -12.78 16.89
N ILE A 163 -11.15 -11.46 16.78
CA ILE A 163 -11.36 -10.53 17.90
C ILE A 163 -12.86 -10.40 18.23
N GLU A 164 -13.72 -10.42 17.22
CA GLU A 164 -15.15 -10.28 17.38
C GLU A 164 -15.85 -11.63 17.68
N GLY A 165 -15.08 -12.72 17.81
CA GLY A 165 -15.59 -14.07 18.10
C GLY A 165 -16.48 -14.64 16.98
N ARG A 166 -16.28 -14.19 15.74
CA ARG A 166 -17.07 -14.62 14.58
C ARG A 166 -16.43 -15.83 13.89
N HIS A 167 -17.30 -16.59 13.22
CA HIS A 167 -16.87 -17.60 12.26
C HIS A 167 -16.44 -16.95 10.95
N MET A 168 -15.27 -17.30 10.43
CA MET A 168 -14.76 -16.81 9.15
C MET A 168 -15.03 -17.82 8.02
N GLU A 169 -15.50 -17.34 6.87
CA GLU A 169 -15.46 -18.11 5.62
C GLU A 169 -14.29 -17.63 4.75
N CYS A 170 -13.30 -18.50 4.52
CA CYS A 170 -12.16 -18.24 3.64
C CYS A 170 -12.46 -18.70 2.21
N TYR A 171 -12.24 -17.82 1.23
CA TYR A 171 -12.45 -18.10 -0.19
C TYR A 171 -11.24 -18.76 -0.87
N LEU A 172 -10.22 -19.17 -0.11
CA LEU A 172 -9.07 -19.91 -0.59
C LEU A 172 -9.01 -21.30 0.07
N LYS A 173 -8.31 -22.23 -0.57
CA LYS A 173 -7.96 -23.55 0.01
C LYS A 173 -6.99 -23.34 1.19
N PRO A 174 -7.04 -24.20 2.22
CA PRO A 174 -6.17 -24.10 3.40
C PRO A 174 -4.68 -24.08 3.07
N THR A 175 -4.29 -24.78 2.00
CA THR A 175 -2.90 -24.98 1.58
C THR A 175 -2.42 -23.94 0.55
N THR A 176 -3.27 -23.02 0.09
CA THR A 176 -2.88 -22.03 -0.94
C THR A 176 -1.83 -21.07 -0.36
N ARG A 177 -0.56 -21.25 -0.73
CA ARG A 177 0.53 -20.42 -0.23
C ARG A 177 0.68 -19.16 -1.06
N LEU A 178 0.68 -18.00 -0.39
CA LEU A 178 0.80 -16.71 -1.06
C LEU A 178 1.89 -15.85 -0.41
N PRO A 179 2.69 -15.13 -1.23
CA PRO A 179 3.60 -14.12 -0.74
C PRO A 179 2.82 -12.92 -0.20
N MET A 180 3.22 -12.47 0.99
CA MET A 180 2.53 -11.49 1.80
C MET A 180 3.54 -10.54 2.44
N MET A 181 3.09 -9.32 2.71
CA MET A 181 3.90 -8.28 3.33
C MET A 181 3.05 -7.42 4.25
N TYR A 182 3.56 -7.17 5.46
CA TYR A 182 2.89 -6.24 6.35
C TYR A 182 2.99 -4.81 5.79
N ILE A 183 1.93 -4.01 5.97
CA ILE A 183 1.81 -2.71 5.33
C ILE A 183 2.96 -1.76 5.67
N GLU A 184 3.48 -1.79 6.90
CA GLU A 184 4.58 -0.91 7.29
C GLU A 184 5.87 -1.22 6.52
N ASP A 185 6.14 -2.52 6.29
CA ASP A 185 7.24 -2.96 5.43
C ASP A 185 7.00 -2.56 3.97
N CYS A 186 5.76 -2.66 3.48
CA CYS A 186 5.42 -2.21 2.12
C CYS A 186 5.69 -0.71 1.93
N LEU A 187 5.12 0.14 2.80
CA LEU A 187 5.30 1.59 2.75
C LEU A 187 6.76 2.00 2.90
N ARG A 188 7.51 1.30 3.76
CA ARG A 188 8.94 1.54 3.93
C ARG A 188 9.73 1.13 2.69
N SER A 189 9.47 -0.04 2.10
CA SER A 189 10.14 -0.46 0.86
C SER A 189 9.90 0.53 -0.27
N LEU A 190 8.67 1.05 -0.39
CA LEU A 190 8.30 2.06 -1.39
C LEU A 190 9.11 3.34 -1.21
N TRP A 191 9.20 3.82 0.03
CA TRP A 191 10.02 4.98 0.33
C TRP A 191 11.52 4.72 0.08
N GLU A 192 12.05 3.56 0.50
CA GLU A 192 13.45 3.16 0.35
C GLU A 192 13.88 3.12 -1.13
N VAL A 193 13.07 2.52 -2.03
CA VAL A 193 13.38 2.52 -3.46
C VAL A 193 13.29 3.93 -4.07
N LEU A 194 12.34 4.75 -3.63
CA LEU A 194 12.21 6.14 -4.10
C LEU A 194 13.43 6.99 -3.73
N VAL A 195 14.07 6.74 -2.58
CA VAL A 195 15.30 7.43 -2.13
C VAL A 195 16.58 6.69 -2.51
N ALA A 196 16.50 5.58 -3.22
CA ALA A 196 17.69 4.86 -3.64
C ALA A 196 18.46 5.70 -4.69
N PRO A 197 19.80 5.78 -4.60
CA PRO A 197 20.63 6.34 -5.66
C PRO A 197 20.40 5.59 -6.97
N GLU A 198 20.27 6.32 -8.09
CA GLU A 198 19.95 5.69 -9.37
C GLU A 198 21.05 4.74 -9.86
N ASP A 199 22.30 5.04 -9.57
CA ASP A 199 23.46 4.21 -9.90
C ASP A 199 23.50 2.87 -9.15
N GLN A 200 22.76 2.75 -8.05
CA GLN A 200 22.59 1.48 -7.31
C GLN A 200 21.49 0.60 -7.90
N LEU A 201 20.52 1.19 -8.61
CA LEU A 201 19.38 0.47 -9.18
C LEU A 201 19.75 -0.15 -10.53
N LYS A 202 20.06 -1.45 -10.52
CA LYS A 202 20.43 -2.20 -11.74
C LYS A 202 19.23 -2.64 -12.58
N ARG A 203 18.02 -2.54 -12.05
CA ARG A 203 16.75 -2.89 -12.72
C ARG A 203 15.78 -1.72 -12.63
N ARG A 204 14.72 -1.79 -13.45
CA ARG A 204 13.56 -0.89 -13.36
C ARG A 204 12.36 -1.52 -12.66
N THR A 205 12.33 -2.85 -12.56
CA THR A 205 11.30 -3.62 -11.88
C THR A 205 11.97 -4.59 -10.92
N TYR A 206 11.46 -4.66 -9.69
CA TYR A 206 11.99 -5.50 -8.62
C TYR A 206 10.86 -6.30 -7.98
N ASN A 207 11.13 -7.57 -7.70
CA ASN A 207 10.34 -8.30 -6.71
C ASN A 207 10.74 -7.81 -5.32
N VAL A 208 9.75 -7.60 -4.47
CA VAL A 208 9.95 -7.27 -3.06
C VAL A 208 8.99 -8.13 -2.25
N THR A 209 9.52 -8.94 -1.34
CA THR A 209 8.71 -9.81 -0.48
C THR A 209 9.16 -9.74 0.97
N ALA A 210 8.32 -10.23 1.87
CA ALA A 210 8.63 -10.37 3.29
C ALA A 210 8.48 -11.82 3.74
N MET A 211 7.29 -12.37 3.57
CA MET A 211 6.95 -13.73 4.01
C MET A 211 6.00 -14.38 3.00
N SER A 212 5.89 -15.70 3.05
CA SER A 212 4.83 -16.43 2.35
C SER A 212 4.15 -17.33 3.36
N PHE A 213 2.82 -17.38 3.34
CA PHE A 213 2.05 -18.29 4.17
C PHE A 213 0.74 -18.70 3.50
N SER A 214 0.17 -19.81 3.96
CA SER A 214 -1.14 -20.32 3.57
C SER A 214 -2.21 -19.97 4.62
N PRO A 215 -3.52 -20.02 4.26
CA PRO A 215 -4.60 -19.78 5.21
C PRO A 215 -4.51 -20.64 6.48
N GLU A 216 -4.09 -21.91 6.39
CA GLU A 216 -3.94 -22.76 7.57
C GLU A 216 -2.81 -22.29 8.51
N GLU A 217 -1.70 -21.77 7.98
CA GLU A 217 -0.58 -21.28 8.78
C GLU A 217 -0.96 -20.03 9.58
N ILE A 218 -1.65 -19.06 8.95
CA ILE A 218 -2.13 -17.87 9.67
C ILE A 218 -3.24 -18.23 10.67
N VAL A 219 -4.10 -19.21 10.37
CA VAL A 219 -5.10 -19.73 11.32
C VAL A 219 -4.42 -20.36 12.54
N ALA A 220 -3.36 -21.14 12.34
CA ALA A 220 -2.60 -21.74 13.43
C ALA A 220 -1.99 -20.66 14.34
N GLU A 221 -1.44 -19.58 13.76
CA GLU A 221 -0.91 -18.46 14.52
C GLU A 221 -2.00 -17.71 15.29
N VAL A 222 -3.14 -17.43 14.65
CA VAL A 222 -4.29 -16.75 15.28
C VAL A 222 -4.85 -17.56 16.44
N LYS A 223 -4.94 -18.89 16.31
CA LYS A 223 -5.44 -19.79 17.36
C LYS A 223 -4.58 -19.83 18.62
N LYS A 224 -3.30 -19.44 18.54
CA LYS A 224 -2.47 -19.26 19.75
C LYS A 224 -3.03 -18.16 20.67
N HIS A 225 -3.71 -17.17 20.10
CA HIS A 225 -4.32 -16.06 20.85
C HIS A 225 -5.83 -16.21 21.03
N PHE A 226 -6.51 -16.90 20.10
CA PHE A 226 -7.95 -17.13 20.10
C PHE A 226 -8.26 -18.62 19.86
N PRO A 227 -8.17 -19.47 20.90
CA PRO A 227 -8.32 -20.93 20.74
C PRO A 227 -9.66 -21.36 20.13
N ASP A 228 -10.73 -20.60 20.42
CA ASP A 228 -12.09 -20.87 19.94
C ASP A 228 -12.36 -20.35 18.52
N PHE A 229 -11.38 -19.69 17.88
CA PHE A 229 -11.56 -19.17 16.53
C PHE A 229 -11.87 -20.29 15.53
N SER A 230 -12.92 -20.09 14.74
CA SER A 230 -13.42 -21.08 13.78
C SER A 230 -13.45 -20.53 12.37
N ILE A 231 -13.14 -21.40 11.41
CA ILE A 231 -13.02 -21.06 9.99
C ILE A 231 -13.55 -22.20 9.11
N THR A 232 -14.21 -21.86 8.02
CA THR A 232 -14.59 -22.77 6.93
C THR A 232 -13.93 -22.33 5.63
N TYR A 233 -13.46 -23.29 4.82
CA TYR A 233 -12.87 -23.02 3.51
C TYR A 233 -13.90 -23.26 2.41
N LYS A 234 -14.23 -22.23 1.64
CA LYS A 234 -15.19 -22.25 0.54
C LYS A 234 -14.59 -21.54 -0.69
N PRO A 235 -13.68 -22.21 -1.42
CA PRO A 235 -13.01 -21.60 -2.56
C PRO A 235 -13.97 -21.05 -3.61
N ASP A 236 -13.67 -19.86 -4.15
CA ASP A 236 -14.41 -19.26 -5.26
C ASP A 236 -13.48 -18.90 -6.44
N SER A 237 -13.96 -18.07 -7.39
CA SER A 237 -13.16 -17.68 -8.57
C SER A 237 -11.81 -17.06 -8.22
N ARG A 238 -11.66 -16.45 -7.04
CA ARG A 238 -10.39 -15.88 -6.57
C ARG A 238 -9.32 -16.94 -6.28
N GLN A 239 -9.73 -18.18 -6.00
CA GLN A 239 -8.80 -19.30 -5.88
C GLN A 239 -8.07 -19.56 -7.20
N ASN A 240 -8.78 -19.48 -8.34
CA ASN A 240 -8.17 -19.68 -9.64
C ASN A 240 -7.12 -18.60 -9.93
N ILE A 241 -7.37 -17.35 -9.50
CA ILE A 241 -6.40 -16.26 -9.60
C ILE A 241 -5.18 -16.57 -8.72
N ALA A 242 -5.39 -16.99 -7.47
CA ALA A 242 -4.31 -17.34 -6.54
C ALA A 242 -3.44 -18.49 -7.05
N ASP A 243 -4.05 -19.52 -7.65
CA ASP A 243 -3.36 -20.70 -8.20
C ASP A 243 -2.42 -20.34 -9.38
N THR A 244 -2.57 -19.16 -10.00
CA THR A 244 -1.68 -18.70 -11.08
C THR A 244 -0.43 -17.96 -10.59
N TRP A 245 -0.32 -17.69 -9.29
CA TRP A 245 0.76 -16.86 -8.76
C TRP A 245 1.87 -17.70 -8.14
N PRO A 246 3.12 -17.21 -8.16
CA PRO A 246 4.22 -17.90 -7.51
C PRO A 246 4.04 -17.87 -6.00
N GLU A 247 4.30 -19.00 -5.34
CA GLU A 247 4.19 -19.13 -3.89
C GLU A 247 5.30 -18.37 -3.15
N VAL A 248 6.46 -18.20 -3.81
CA VAL A 248 7.66 -17.56 -3.26
C VAL A 248 8.28 -16.66 -4.33
N PHE A 249 8.68 -15.46 -3.93
CA PHE A 249 9.44 -14.54 -4.77
C PHE A 249 10.90 -14.50 -4.36
N ASP A 250 11.78 -14.44 -5.36
CA ASP A 250 13.17 -14.03 -5.17
C ASP A 250 13.25 -12.50 -5.17
N ASP A 251 13.55 -11.91 -4.01
CA ASP A 251 13.81 -10.48 -3.82
C ASP A 251 15.31 -10.14 -3.66
N SER A 252 16.21 -11.07 -4.00
CA SER A 252 17.66 -10.91 -3.82
C SER A 252 18.22 -9.66 -4.49
N GLU A 253 17.65 -9.23 -5.63
CA GLU A 253 18.04 -8.00 -6.31
C GLU A 253 17.70 -6.75 -5.48
N ALA A 254 16.51 -6.69 -4.85
CA ALA A 254 16.14 -5.57 -3.98
C ALA A 254 17.00 -5.52 -2.71
N ARG A 255 17.32 -6.70 -2.13
CA ARG A 255 18.21 -6.82 -0.98
C ARG A 255 19.63 -6.36 -1.30
N ARG A 256 20.11 -6.66 -2.50
CA ARG A 256 21.46 -6.30 -2.95
C ARG A 256 21.57 -4.83 -3.36
N ASP A 257 20.61 -4.32 -4.12
CA ASP A 257 20.72 -3.02 -4.78
C ASP A 257 20.42 -1.86 -3.82
N TRP A 258 19.40 -1.95 -2.96
CA TRP A 258 19.09 -0.90 -1.97
C TRP A 258 19.05 -1.37 -0.51
N GLY A 259 19.44 -2.62 -0.25
CA GLY A 259 19.49 -3.14 1.12
C GLY A 259 18.15 -3.56 1.70
N TRP A 260 17.15 -3.88 0.87
CA TRP A 260 15.82 -4.31 1.35
C TRP A 260 15.92 -5.39 2.44
N ARG A 261 15.22 -5.19 3.55
CA ARG A 261 15.02 -6.19 4.60
C ARG A 261 13.67 -5.93 5.24
N HIS A 262 12.80 -6.93 5.30
CA HIS A 262 11.54 -6.84 6.05
C HIS A 262 11.80 -6.89 7.57
N HIS A 263 10.90 -6.29 8.35
CA HIS A 263 10.93 -6.35 9.82
C HIS A 263 9.94 -7.36 10.39
N TYR A 264 8.84 -7.62 9.66
CA TYR A 264 7.75 -8.45 10.16
C TYR A 264 7.76 -9.82 9.52
N ASN A 265 7.84 -10.86 10.35
CA ASN A 265 7.45 -12.22 10.00
C ASN A 265 5.97 -12.46 10.38
N LEU A 266 5.45 -13.67 10.16
CA LEU A 266 4.05 -14.02 10.42
C LEU A 266 3.65 -13.79 11.89
N GLU A 267 4.48 -14.25 12.83
CA GLU A 267 4.25 -14.09 14.27
C GLU A 267 4.22 -12.61 14.68
N ALA A 268 5.24 -11.84 14.29
CA ALA A 268 5.31 -10.41 14.61
C ALA A 268 4.15 -9.63 13.98
N MET A 269 3.75 -9.96 12.74
CA MET A 269 2.58 -9.38 12.10
C MET A 269 1.30 -9.68 12.90
N CYS A 270 1.07 -10.93 13.29
CA CYS A 270 -0.11 -11.32 14.07
C CYS A 270 -0.18 -10.54 15.38
N GLN A 271 0.93 -10.47 16.12
CA GLN A 271 1.01 -9.74 17.38
C GLN A 271 0.65 -8.26 17.21
N VAL A 272 1.24 -7.58 16.21
CA VAL A 272 0.97 -6.16 15.95
C VAL A 272 -0.48 -5.92 15.52
N MET A 273 -1.05 -6.82 14.70
CA MET A 273 -2.44 -6.72 14.27
C MET A 273 -3.40 -6.83 15.47
N PHE A 274 -3.18 -7.79 16.37
CA PHE A 274 -4.00 -7.93 17.57
C PHE A 274 -3.88 -6.71 18.49
N ASP A 275 -2.68 -6.19 18.71
CA ASP A 275 -2.46 -5.02 19.57
C ASP A 275 -3.13 -3.76 19.01
N ASN A 276 -3.11 -3.59 17.69
CA ASN A 276 -3.75 -2.44 17.03
C ASN A 276 -5.28 -2.53 17.07
N LEU A 277 -5.84 -3.70 16.76
CA LEU A 277 -7.29 -3.90 16.76
C LEU A 277 -7.86 -3.81 18.18
N ARG A 278 -7.22 -4.40 19.19
CA ARG A 278 -7.63 -4.26 20.59
C ARG A 278 -7.67 -2.80 21.02
N ARG A 279 -6.66 -2.01 20.65
CA ARG A 279 -6.64 -0.57 20.95
C ARG A 279 -7.77 0.18 20.26
N GLN A 280 -8.08 -0.18 19.01
CA GLN A 280 -9.18 0.44 18.28
C GLN A 280 -10.53 0.14 18.95
N HIS A 281 -10.80 -1.11 19.31
CA HIS A 281 -12.03 -1.47 20.04
C HIS A 281 -12.14 -0.76 21.40
N GLN A 282 -11.02 -0.57 22.12
CA GLN A 282 -11.01 0.21 23.37
C GLN A 282 -11.35 1.69 23.14
N LEU A 283 -10.81 2.30 22.09
CA LEU A 283 -11.10 3.69 21.74
C LEU A 283 -12.57 3.87 21.30
N GLU A 284 -13.10 2.92 20.53
CA GLU A 284 -14.50 2.93 20.10
C GLU A 284 -15.46 2.76 21.29
N ALA A 285 -15.17 1.83 22.22
CA ALA A 285 -15.96 1.67 23.44
C ALA A 285 -15.94 2.95 24.32
N ALA A 286 -14.78 3.61 24.42
CA ALA A 286 -14.65 4.87 25.17
C ALA A 286 -15.40 6.05 24.52
N ALA A 287 -15.53 6.06 23.19
CA ALA A 287 -16.25 7.08 22.45
C ALA A 287 -17.78 6.93 22.52
N VAL A 288 -18.30 5.71 22.69
CA VAL A 288 -19.74 5.44 22.84
C VAL A 288 -20.26 5.77 24.26
N THR A 289 -19.36 5.86 25.24
CA THR A 289 -19.71 6.18 26.64
C THR A 289 -19.70 7.70 26.93
N ARG A 290 -19.43 8.53 25.91
CA ARG A 290 -19.47 10.01 25.97
C ARG A 290 -20.60 10.55 25.09
#